data_AF-A0A960SND3-F1
#
_entry.id   AF-A0A960SND3-F1
#
_cell.length_a   1.000
_cell.length_b   1.000
_cell.length_c   1.000
_cell.angle_alpha   90.00
_cell.angle_beta   90.00
_cell.angle_gamma   90.00
#
_symmetry.space_group_name_H-M   'P 1'
#
loop_
_entity.id
_entity.type
_entity.pdbx_description
1 polymer ?
#
loop_
_entity_poly.entity_id
_entity_poly.type
_entity_poly.pdbx_seq_one_letter_code
_entity_poly.pdbx_strand_id
1 'polypeptide(L)'
;MNNPLRYPRTRRLARWLLLAGLTGPVASQAAENMVRNGSFESTGRSGPRFWQQQTWGGSGEFAVAESGRTGERSAQISSTEGGDLSWSITVPAEPFGRYRLSAWIKTDGLKAGTGRGALLNLHNLQGVATEAVTGTTDWKQVSVEFDVDDLDSLQINCLLGGWGQATGTAWFDDVELTRLSARPAPTPALVIDAGKIGEPMPVEIYSQFIEHLGRCVYGGIWAEMLEDRKFYHPITADYAPYRSLRNSDFPVVGASPWQIQGPADRVTMSSEAPFVGKHTPRITAGAGIRQLDLGVTAGKDYVGYLWMQAGGDRSAYVRLTHGDENGADESMEVEVLPGDYQRHPFRFTASSTTDKAWVGLQVTRGTVLVGTASLMPADNIDGLRADTLELLRQLKAPIYRWPGGNFVSGYDWRDGVGDRDRRPPRTNPAWTGVEHNDFGMHEFIHFCELVDAEPWITVNTGFGDAYSAAAELEYANGPADSPQGRRRAANGHPEPYGVKFWGVGNEMY
;
A
#
# COMPACT_ATOMS: atom_id res chain seq x y z
N MET A 1 3.72 34.86 20.08
CA MET A 1 5.18 34.98 20.15
C MET A 1 5.74 33.70 20.76
N ASN A 2 6.90 33.27 20.25
CA ASN A 2 7.75 32.14 20.66
C ASN A 2 7.35 30.73 20.21
N ASN A 3 7.84 30.40 19.00
CA ASN A 3 8.53 29.15 18.66
C ASN A 3 10.03 29.53 18.42
N PRO A 4 11.05 28.65 18.34
CA PRO A 4 11.05 27.19 18.47
C PRO A 4 12.24 26.57 19.26
N LEU A 5 12.09 25.27 19.54
CA LEU A 5 13.12 24.33 19.98
C LEU A 5 14.23 24.18 18.91
N ARG A 6 15.49 24.30 19.33
CA ARG A 6 16.70 24.05 18.53
C ARG A 6 17.28 22.68 18.87
N TYR A 7 17.51 21.84 17.85
CA TYR A 7 18.39 20.66 17.95
C TYR A 7 19.87 21.06 17.82
N PRO A 8 20.81 20.41 18.53
CA PRO A 8 22.22 20.77 18.50
C PRO A 8 22.96 20.17 17.28
N ARG A 9 23.68 21.02 16.54
CA ARG A 9 24.64 20.62 15.49
C ARG A 9 25.97 20.21 16.12
N THR A 10 26.41 18.99 15.91
CA THR A 10 27.76 18.52 16.23
C THR A 10 28.77 19.08 15.23
N ARG A 11 29.74 19.88 15.72
CA ARG A 11 30.88 20.36 14.92
C ARG A 11 31.99 19.29 14.94
N ARG A 12 32.30 18.67 13.80
CA ARG A 12 33.58 17.96 13.61
C ARG A 12 34.60 18.95 13.06
N LEU A 13 35.67 19.18 13.83
CA LEU A 13 36.87 19.92 13.44
C LEU A 13 37.64 19.12 12.39
N ALA A 14 37.73 19.63 11.15
CA ALA A 14 38.71 19.17 10.18
C ALA A 14 40.02 19.94 10.40
N ARG A 15 41.08 19.24 10.81
CA ARG A 15 42.45 19.76 10.85
C ARG A 15 42.98 19.85 9.42
N TRP A 16 43.29 21.07 8.98
CA TRP A 16 44.08 21.32 7.77
C TRP A 16 45.57 21.19 8.13
N LEU A 17 46.23 20.18 7.57
CA LEU A 17 47.70 20.08 7.54
C LEU A 17 48.16 20.65 6.20
N LEU A 18 48.77 21.83 6.24
CA LEU A 18 49.59 22.35 5.15
C LEU A 18 50.82 21.46 4.99
N LEU A 19 50.93 20.71 3.90
CA LEU A 19 52.21 20.25 3.39
C LEU A 19 52.62 21.13 2.23
N ALA A 20 53.73 21.84 2.43
CA ALA A 20 54.40 22.67 1.45
C ALA A 20 55.05 21.82 0.35
N GLY A 21 55.19 22.41 -0.82
CA GLY A 21 55.52 21.75 -2.08
C GLY A 21 56.89 21.10 -2.13
N LEU A 22 56.91 19.95 -2.82
CA LEU A 22 58.08 19.45 -3.54
C LEU A 22 57.60 19.09 -4.95
N THR A 23 57.85 20.01 -5.89
CA THR A 23 57.65 19.80 -7.32
C THR A 23 58.78 18.92 -7.85
N GLY A 24 58.55 17.60 -7.85
CA GLY A 24 59.29 16.66 -8.70
C GLY A 24 58.56 16.48 -10.03
N PRO A 25 59.26 16.07 -11.11
CA PRO A 25 58.60 15.82 -12.39
C PRO A 25 57.61 14.67 -12.22
N VAL A 26 56.34 14.91 -12.57
CA VAL A 26 55.30 13.87 -12.60
C VAL A 26 55.66 12.89 -13.70
N ALA A 27 56.21 11.74 -13.29
CA ALA A 27 56.30 10.59 -14.18
C ALA A 27 54.86 10.21 -14.59
N SER A 28 54.63 10.11 -15.90
CA SER A 28 53.40 9.57 -16.50
C SER A 28 53.10 8.20 -15.88
N GLN A 29 52.21 8.17 -14.89
CA GLN A 29 51.69 6.93 -14.32
C GLN A 29 50.84 6.28 -15.42
N ALA A 30 51.25 5.09 -15.89
CA ALA A 30 50.46 4.31 -16.83
C ALA A 30 49.04 4.18 -16.26
N ALA A 31 48.04 4.54 -17.05
CA ALA A 31 46.66 4.57 -16.59
C ALA A 31 46.22 3.14 -16.23
N GLU A 32 45.89 2.92 -14.96
CA GLU A 32 45.60 1.60 -14.39
C GLU A 32 44.26 1.08 -14.91
N ASN A 33 44.21 -0.19 -15.34
CA ASN A 33 42.96 -0.83 -15.73
C ASN A 33 42.05 -1.01 -14.50
N MET A 34 40.87 -0.39 -14.56
CA MET A 34 39.88 -0.42 -13.48
C MET A 34 39.04 -1.72 -13.46
N VAL A 35 39.08 -2.51 -14.53
CA VAL A 35 38.34 -3.78 -14.64
C VAL A 35 39.09 -4.88 -13.91
N ARG A 36 38.46 -5.44 -12.88
CA ARG A 36 39.00 -6.59 -12.15
C ARG A 36 38.87 -7.85 -13.01
N ASN A 37 39.97 -8.60 -13.13
CA ASN A 37 40.00 -9.86 -13.89
C ASN A 37 39.53 -9.66 -15.35
N GLY A 38 39.96 -8.58 -15.99
CA GLY A 38 39.65 -8.29 -17.40
C GLY A 38 40.30 -9.26 -18.39
N SER A 39 41.36 -9.96 -17.99
CA SER A 39 42.00 -11.05 -18.75
C SER A 39 41.38 -12.44 -18.48
N PHE A 40 40.35 -12.52 -17.62
CA PHE A 40 39.60 -13.75 -17.31
C PHE A 40 40.38 -14.96 -16.75
N GLU A 41 41.66 -14.80 -16.39
CA GLU A 41 42.52 -15.87 -15.86
C GLU A 41 42.03 -16.45 -14.52
N SER A 42 41.43 -15.61 -13.68
CA SER A 42 40.91 -16.04 -12.39
C SER A 42 39.51 -16.63 -12.51
N THR A 43 39.37 -17.93 -12.25
CA THR A 43 38.08 -18.64 -12.33
C THR A 43 37.51 -19.00 -10.95
N GLY A 44 36.18 -19.15 -10.92
CA GLY A 44 35.40 -19.65 -9.79
C GLY A 44 34.44 -20.76 -10.23
N ARG A 45 33.50 -21.15 -9.37
CA ARG A 45 32.55 -22.25 -9.66
C ARG A 45 31.59 -21.97 -10.83
N SER A 46 31.35 -20.70 -11.15
CA SER A 46 30.32 -20.26 -12.11
C SER A 46 30.88 -19.44 -13.28
N GLY A 47 32.20 -19.52 -13.55
CA GLY A 47 32.87 -18.72 -14.58
C GLY A 47 34.02 -17.85 -14.04
N PRO A 48 34.44 -16.81 -14.76
CA PRO A 48 35.48 -15.89 -14.31
C PRO A 48 35.05 -15.14 -13.04
N ARG A 49 35.96 -15.00 -12.06
CA ARG A 49 35.65 -14.24 -10.83
C ARG A 49 35.29 -12.79 -11.18
N PHE A 50 34.34 -12.23 -10.42
CA PHE A 50 33.77 -10.87 -10.54
C PHE A 50 32.81 -10.64 -11.73
N TRP A 51 32.77 -11.56 -12.68
CA TRP A 51 31.87 -11.49 -13.83
C TRP A 51 30.60 -12.31 -13.61
N GLN A 52 29.50 -11.83 -14.17
CA GLN A 52 28.18 -12.46 -14.08
C GLN A 52 27.65 -12.73 -15.48
N GLN A 53 26.89 -13.82 -15.64
CA GLN A 53 26.19 -14.12 -16.87
C GLN A 53 24.86 -13.35 -16.90
N GLN A 54 24.50 -12.77 -18.04
CA GLN A 54 23.23 -12.09 -18.27
C GLN A 54 22.63 -12.55 -19.59
N THR A 55 21.34 -12.86 -19.58
CA THR A 55 20.57 -13.23 -20.77
C THR A 55 19.45 -12.22 -20.95
N TRP A 56 19.54 -11.42 -22.01
CA TRP A 56 18.55 -10.39 -22.36
C TRP A 56 17.48 -10.93 -23.30
N GLY A 57 17.83 -11.94 -24.10
CA GLY A 57 16.90 -12.66 -24.96
C GLY A 57 17.54 -13.85 -25.66
N GLY A 58 16.72 -14.82 -26.05
CA GLY A 58 17.21 -16.04 -26.71
C GLY A 58 17.94 -17.00 -25.78
N SER A 59 18.81 -17.84 -26.34
CA SER A 59 19.51 -18.91 -25.63
C SER A 59 20.98 -18.99 -26.06
N GLY A 60 21.84 -19.53 -25.22
CA GLY A 60 23.24 -19.78 -25.54
C GLY A 60 24.05 -20.28 -24.34
N GLU A 61 25.32 -20.51 -24.57
CA GLU A 61 26.25 -21.11 -23.63
C GLU A 61 27.36 -20.12 -23.26
N PHE A 62 27.71 -20.14 -21.97
CA PHE A 62 28.79 -19.35 -21.40
C PHE A 62 29.91 -20.28 -20.96
N ALA A 63 31.15 -19.97 -21.35
CA ALA A 63 32.32 -20.76 -20.97
C ALA A 63 33.54 -19.87 -20.67
N VAL A 64 34.53 -20.44 -20.00
CA VAL A 64 35.89 -19.90 -19.95
C VAL A 64 36.73 -20.78 -20.87
N ALA A 65 37.14 -20.24 -22.01
CA ALA A 65 37.91 -20.99 -23.00
C ALA A 65 39.38 -21.07 -22.59
N GLU A 66 40.04 -22.21 -22.83
CA GLU A 66 41.49 -22.39 -22.66
C GLU A 66 42.27 -21.84 -23.88
N SER A 67 41.88 -20.64 -24.31
CA SER A 67 42.50 -19.92 -25.42
C SER A 67 42.37 -18.41 -25.17
N GLY A 68 43.32 -17.84 -24.43
CA GLY A 68 43.46 -16.40 -24.25
C GLY A 68 44.19 -15.74 -25.42
N ARG A 69 43.98 -14.43 -25.60
CA ARG A 69 44.88 -13.58 -26.38
C ARG A 69 46.16 -13.33 -25.57
N THR A 70 46.01 -13.03 -24.28
CA THR A 70 47.10 -13.07 -23.31
C THR A 70 46.77 -14.06 -22.20
N GLY A 71 47.78 -14.71 -21.65
CA GLY A 71 47.56 -15.81 -20.71
C GLY A 71 47.00 -17.06 -21.39
N GLU A 72 46.25 -17.86 -20.62
CA GLU A 72 45.75 -19.16 -21.02
C GLU A 72 44.23 -19.16 -21.26
N ARG A 73 43.51 -18.09 -20.86
CA ARG A 73 42.04 -18.10 -20.78
C ARG A 73 41.37 -16.89 -21.42
N SER A 74 40.11 -17.06 -21.83
CA SER A 74 39.23 -15.96 -22.26
C SER A 74 37.77 -16.25 -21.93
N ALA A 75 36.93 -15.20 -21.91
CA ALA A 75 35.49 -15.35 -21.71
C ALA A 75 34.80 -15.67 -23.05
N GLN A 76 34.06 -16.78 -23.11
CA GLN A 76 33.35 -17.23 -24.30
C GLN A 76 31.84 -17.11 -24.13
N ILE A 77 31.15 -16.75 -25.21
CA ILE A 77 29.71 -16.89 -25.37
C ILE A 77 29.44 -17.52 -26.75
N SER A 78 28.55 -18.50 -26.82
CA SER A 78 28.11 -19.11 -28.08
C SER A 78 26.60 -19.29 -28.14
N SER A 79 26.01 -19.12 -29.31
CA SER A 79 24.59 -19.41 -29.54
C SER A 79 24.35 -19.97 -30.94
N THR A 80 23.58 -21.05 -31.03
CA THR A 80 23.16 -21.65 -32.31
C THR A 80 21.76 -21.17 -32.74
N GLU A 81 20.88 -20.87 -31.79
CA GLU A 81 19.49 -20.47 -32.03
C GLU A 81 19.29 -18.96 -32.06
N GLY A 82 20.26 -18.20 -31.56
CA GLY A 82 20.21 -16.74 -31.44
C GLY A 82 20.16 -16.33 -29.98
N GLY A 83 21.09 -15.47 -29.57
CA GLY A 83 21.18 -14.97 -28.21
C GLY A 83 21.55 -13.48 -28.16
N ASP A 84 21.05 -12.80 -27.13
CA ASP A 84 21.51 -11.50 -26.65
C ASP A 84 22.01 -11.71 -25.22
N LEU A 85 23.30 -12.01 -25.09
CA LEU A 85 23.93 -12.66 -23.94
C LEU A 85 25.22 -11.92 -23.57
N SER A 86 25.47 -11.68 -22.28
CA SER A 86 26.71 -11.02 -21.85
C SER A 86 27.38 -11.61 -20.62
N TRP A 87 28.71 -11.51 -20.61
CA TRP A 87 29.47 -11.44 -19.37
C TRP A 87 29.47 -9.99 -18.88
N SER A 88 29.03 -9.76 -17.65
CA SER A 88 28.83 -8.43 -17.09
C SER A 88 29.64 -8.21 -15.81
N ILE A 89 30.18 -7.01 -15.65
CA ILE A 89 30.85 -6.56 -14.41
C ILE A 89 30.46 -5.12 -14.11
N THR A 90 30.33 -4.78 -12.83
CA THR A 90 30.18 -3.39 -12.39
C THR A 90 31.50 -2.89 -11.82
N VAL A 91 31.98 -1.76 -12.33
CA VAL A 91 33.25 -1.14 -11.95
C VAL A 91 32.95 0.25 -11.37
N PRO A 92 33.55 0.64 -10.23
CA PRO A 92 33.44 2.00 -9.73
C PRO A 92 33.96 3.00 -10.76
N ALA A 93 33.27 4.12 -10.92
CA ALA A 93 33.68 5.23 -11.77
C ALA A 93 33.61 6.54 -10.99
N GLU A 94 34.45 7.50 -11.36
CA GLU A 94 34.34 8.84 -10.83
C GLU A 94 33.40 9.64 -11.74
N PRO A 95 32.37 10.28 -11.16
CA PRO A 95 31.53 11.23 -11.90
C PRO A 95 32.37 12.27 -12.62
N PHE A 96 31.86 12.77 -13.75
CA PHE A 96 32.50 13.80 -14.55
C PHE A 96 33.89 13.39 -15.04
N GLY A 97 34.08 12.09 -15.31
CA GLY A 97 35.30 11.55 -15.91
C GLY A 97 35.14 11.25 -17.40
N ARG A 98 36.23 11.37 -18.15
CA ARG A 98 36.33 10.80 -19.50
C ARG A 98 37.05 9.46 -19.42
N TYR A 99 36.49 8.45 -20.05
CA TYR A 99 36.97 7.07 -19.99
C TYR A 99 37.18 6.49 -21.39
N ARG A 100 38.04 5.47 -21.46
CA ARG A 100 38.15 4.55 -22.60
C ARG A 100 37.81 3.15 -22.12
N LEU A 101 36.89 2.50 -22.82
CA LEU A 101 36.60 1.08 -22.67
C LEU A 101 37.16 0.35 -23.90
N SER A 102 37.93 -0.71 -23.69
CA SER A 102 38.49 -1.54 -24.76
C SER A 102 38.53 -3.01 -24.39
N ALA A 103 38.57 -3.88 -25.40
CA ALA A 103 38.89 -5.30 -25.25
C ALA A 103 39.38 -5.86 -26.59
N TRP A 104 39.81 -7.10 -26.58
CA TRP A 104 40.01 -7.89 -27.77
C TRP A 104 38.86 -8.88 -27.94
N ILE A 105 38.33 -8.94 -29.16
CA ILE A 105 37.22 -9.83 -29.51
C ILE A 105 37.68 -10.74 -30.65
N LYS A 106 37.51 -12.05 -30.46
CA LYS A 106 37.64 -13.07 -31.50
C LYS A 106 36.27 -13.65 -31.77
N THR A 107 35.98 -13.99 -33.03
CA THR A 107 34.68 -14.57 -33.40
C THR A 107 34.84 -15.73 -34.36
N ASP A 108 33.92 -16.70 -34.29
CA ASP A 108 33.83 -17.79 -35.25
C ASP A 108 32.39 -18.01 -35.69
N GLY A 109 32.16 -17.93 -37.01
CA GLY A 109 30.85 -18.10 -37.62
C GLY A 109 29.81 -17.08 -37.15
N LEU A 110 30.21 -15.94 -36.60
CA LEU A 110 29.27 -15.01 -35.95
C LEU A 110 28.37 -14.31 -36.96
N LYS A 111 27.05 -14.46 -36.82
CA LYS A 111 26.04 -13.79 -37.63
C LYS A 111 25.22 -12.87 -36.75
N ALA A 112 25.18 -11.59 -37.10
CA ALA A 112 24.51 -10.56 -36.31
C ALA A 112 23.00 -10.79 -36.15
N GLY A 113 22.34 -11.48 -37.09
CA GLY A 113 20.91 -11.77 -37.02
C GLY A 113 20.07 -10.49 -36.95
N THR A 114 19.30 -10.33 -35.88
CA THR A 114 18.55 -9.09 -35.58
C THR A 114 19.34 -8.11 -34.73
N GLY A 115 20.51 -8.52 -34.20
CA GLY A 115 21.43 -7.69 -33.43
C GLY A 115 22.56 -7.12 -34.27
N ARG A 116 23.67 -6.77 -33.60
CA ARG A 116 24.83 -6.12 -34.21
C ARG A 116 26.07 -7.02 -34.33
N GLY A 117 26.17 -8.07 -33.53
CA GLY A 117 27.33 -8.98 -33.45
C GLY A 117 27.94 -9.04 -32.05
N ALA A 118 29.26 -9.13 -31.94
CA ALA A 118 29.98 -9.14 -30.67
C ALA A 118 30.58 -7.77 -30.38
N LEU A 119 30.33 -7.18 -29.22
CA LEU A 119 30.79 -5.84 -28.85
C LEU A 119 30.89 -5.67 -27.33
N LEU A 120 31.48 -4.55 -26.89
CA LEU A 120 31.31 -4.07 -25.52
C LEU A 120 30.27 -2.98 -25.47
N ASN A 121 29.46 -2.94 -24.41
CA ASN A 121 28.59 -1.80 -24.12
C ASN A 121 28.56 -1.46 -22.62
N LEU A 122 28.07 -0.27 -22.31
CA LEU A 122 27.69 0.12 -20.95
C LEU A 122 26.18 -0.01 -20.79
N HIS A 123 25.72 -0.78 -19.82
CA HIS A 123 24.29 -1.03 -19.63
C HIS A 123 23.58 0.18 -19.02
N ASN A 124 24.20 0.83 -18.04
CA ASN A 124 23.68 1.98 -17.32
C ASN A 124 24.04 3.34 -17.97
N LEU A 125 24.73 3.33 -19.13
CA LEU A 125 25.02 4.53 -19.91
C LEU A 125 24.70 4.28 -21.39
N GLN A 126 23.47 4.64 -21.78
CA GLN A 126 22.97 4.33 -23.12
C GLN A 126 23.76 5.02 -24.23
N GLY A 127 23.85 4.36 -25.39
CA GLY A 127 24.55 4.87 -26.56
C GLY A 127 26.06 4.60 -26.59
N VAL A 128 26.67 4.15 -25.48
CA VAL A 128 28.10 3.80 -25.45
C VAL A 128 28.29 2.32 -25.77
N ALA A 129 28.88 2.06 -26.94
CA ALA A 129 29.29 0.74 -27.37
C ALA A 129 30.49 0.81 -28.30
N THR A 130 31.29 -0.25 -28.34
CA THR A 130 32.35 -0.40 -29.33
C THR A 130 31.80 -0.72 -30.72
N GLU A 131 32.67 -0.70 -31.73
CA GLU A 131 32.36 -1.35 -33.01
C GLU A 131 32.03 -2.83 -32.78
N ALA A 132 31.04 -3.33 -33.51
CA ALA A 132 30.65 -4.75 -33.45
C ALA A 132 31.54 -5.58 -34.37
N VAL A 133 31.91 -6.78 -33.92
CA VAL A 133 32.65 -7.79 -34.68
C VAL A 133 31.69 -8.87 -35.15
N THR A 134 31.81 -9.28 -36.41
CA THR A 134 30.97 -10.32 -37.05
C THR A 134 31.82 -11.22 -37.96
N GLY A 135 31.28 -12.35 -38.38
CA GLY A 135 31.97 -13.35 -39.18
C GLY A 135 32.97 -14.18 -38.38
N THR A 136 33.94 -14.78 -39.06
CA THR A 136 35.09 -15.42 -38.42
C THR A 136 36.26 -14.45 -38.48
N THR A 137 36.76 -14.02 -37.32
CA THR A 137 37.86 -13.06 -37.20
C THR A 137 38.71 -13.48 -36.02
N ASP A 138 40.04 -13.46 -36.19
CA ASP A 138 40.95 -13.64 -35.05
C ASP A 138 40.86 -12.44 -34.10
N TRP A 139 41.65 -12.40 -33.02
CA TRP A 139 41.60 -11.30 -32.05
C TRP A 139 41.70 -9.91 -32.71
N LYS A 140 40.58 -9.16 -32.68
CA LYS A 140 40.46 -7.76 -33.11
C LYS A 140 40.28 -6.87 -31.89
N GLN A 141 41.11 -5.85 -31.76
CA GLN A 141 40.92 -4.86 -30.70
C GLN A 141 39.74 -3.94 -31.04
N VAL A 142 38.90 -3.67 -30.05
CA VAL A 142 37.81 -2.70 -30.13
C VAL A 142 37.93 -1.71 -28.99
N SER A 143 37.53 -0.45 -29.21
CA SER A 143 37.54 0.57 -28.17
C SER A 143 36.48 1.64 -28.40
N VAL A 144 36.06 2.30 -27.32
CA VAL A 144 35.19 3.48 -27.34
C VAL A 144 35.62 4.44 -26.22
N GLU A 145 35.64 5.74 -26.52
CA GLU A 145 35.78 6.78 -25.52
C GLU A 145 34.43 7.42 -25.23
N PHE A 146 34.18 7.76 -23.98
CA PHE A 146 32.93 8.35 -23.53
C PHE A 146 33.14 9.22 -22.30
N ASP A 147 32.22 10.14 -22.08
CA ASP A 147 32.15 10.97 -20.89
C ASP A 147 31.10 10.40 -19.93
N VAL A 148 31.41 10.41 -18.64
CA VAL A 148 30.50 10.06 -17.55
C VAL A 148 30.04 11.35 -16.88
N ASP A 149 28.73 11.50 -16.67
CA ASP A 149 28.17 12.63 -15.94
C ASP A 149 28.11 12.34 -14.44
N ASP A 150 26.96 11.96 -13.92
CA ASP A 150 26.69 11.80 -12.49
C ASP A 150 26.76 10.34 -12.00
N LEU A 151 27.14 9.40 -12.86
CA LEU A 151 27.31 7.99 -12.48
C LEU A 151 28.59 7.76 -11.68
N ASP A 152 28.47 7.02 -10.58
CA ASP A 152 29.57 6.58 -9.71
C ASP A 152 30.04 5.14 -10.00
N SER A 153 29.44 4.51 -11.00
CA SER A 153 29.72 3.13 -11.39
C SER A 153 29.29 2.87 -12.83
N LEU A 154 29.98 1.95 -13.49
CA LEU A 154 29.74 1.54 -14.87
C LEU A 154 29.53 0.04 -14.93
N GLN A 155 28.40 -0.38 -15.51
CA GLN A 155 28.13 -1.77 -15.80
C GLN A 155 28.58 -2.09 -17.22
N ILE A 156 29.72 -2.77 -17.33
CA ILE A 156 30.33 -3.19 -18.60
C ILE A 156 29.80 -4.57 -18.98
N ASN A 157 29.40 -4.71 -20.23
CA ASN A 157 29.01 -5.99 -20.83
C ASN A 157 29.96 -6.35 -21.96
N CYS A 158 30.47 -7.58 -21.94
CA CYS A 158 30.98 -8.30 -23.12
C CYS A 158 29.81 -9.03 -23.77
N LEU A 159 29.26 -8.48 -24.85
CA LEU A 159 27.95 -8.86 -25.38
C LEU A 159 28.07 -9.63 -26.69
N LEU A 160 27.43 -10.80 -26.76
CA LEU A 160 27.09 -11.51 -27.99
C LEU A 160 25.63 -11.19 -28.31
N GLY A 161 25.38 -10.41 -29.36
CA GLY A 161 24.07 -9.88 -29.70
C GLY A 161 24.15 -8.40 -30.07
N GLY A 162 23.68 -7.51 -29.18
CA GLY A 162 23.69 -6.07 -29.42
C GLY A 162 22.31 -5.54 -29.78
N TRP A 163 21.41 -5.59 -28.80
CA TRP A 163 20.00 -5.21 -28.90
C TRP A 163 19.23 -6.05 -29.92
N GLY A 164 19.51 -7.35 -29.92
CA GLY A 164 18.98 -8.32 -30.88
C GLY A 164 19.79 -9.62 -30.83
N GLN A 165 19.25 -10.67 -31.43
CA GLN A 165 19.81 -12.02 -31.32
C GLN A 165 20.85 -12.28 -32.41
N ALA A 166 22.03 -12.74 -32.01
CA ALA A 166 23.12 -13.17 -32.88
C ALA A 166 23.43 -14.67 -32.68
N THR A 167 23.94 -15.33 -33.73
CA THR A 167 24.42 -16.72 -33.68
C THR A 167 25.93 -16.79 -33.93
N GLY A 168 26.53 -17.92 -33.59
CA GLY A 168 27.97 -18.17 -33.65
C GLY A 168 28.63 -18.02 -32.28
N THR A 169 29.97 -17.89 -32.28
CA THR A 169 30.76 -17.83 -31.05
C THR A 169 31.60 -16.56 -31.00
N ALA A 170 31.67 -15.94 -29.82
CA ALA A 170 32.58 -14.84 -29.53
C ALA A 170 33.40 -15.13 -28.27
N TRP A 171 34.66 -14.74 -28.32
CA TRP A 171 35.59 -14.71 -27.19
C TRP A 171 36.00 -13.28 -26.92
N PHE A 172 36.08 -12.94 -25.63
CA PHE A 172 36.48 -11.63 -25.13
C PHE A 172 37.69 -11.80 -24.22
N ASP A 173 38.67 -10.94 -24.38
CA ASP A 173 39.87 -10.93 -23.56
C ASP A 173 40.44 -9.52 -23.38
N ASP A 174 41.22 -9.33 -22.33
CA ASP A 174 41.87 -8.08 -21.95
C ASP A 174 40.92 -6.88 -21.94
N VAL A 175 39.81 -7.02 -21.21
CA VAL A 175 38.85 -5.92 -21.02
C VAL A 175 39.49 -4.86 -20.12
N GLU A 176 39.57 -3.64 -20.64
CA GLU A 176 40.17 -2.50 -19.98
C GLU A 176 39.19 -1.33 -19.89
N LEU A 177 39.05 -0.78 -18.69
CA LEU A 177 38.43 0.52 -18.47
C LEU A 177 39.49 1.44 -17.90
N THR A 178 39.76 2.52 -18.61
CA THR A 178 40.85 3.44 -18.29
C THR A 178 40.32 4.86 -18.22
N ARG A 179 40.60 5.57 -17.12
CA ARG A 179 40.29 6.99 -17.02
C ARG A 179 41.29 7.81 -17.84
N LEU A 180 40.79 8.62 -18.77
CA LEU A 180 41.59 9.51 -19.59
C LEU A 180 41.74 10.89 -18.97
N SER A 181 40.66 11.43 -18.38
CA SER A 181 40.67 12.72 -17.72
C SER A 181 39.50 12.88 -16.73
N ALA A 182 39.55 13.96 -15.96
CA ALA A 182 38.48 14.39 -15.05
C ALA A 182 38.11 15.83 -15.39
N ARG A 183 36.83 16.17 -15.36
CA ARG A 183 36.35 17.55 -15.38
C ARG A 183 35.71 17.89 -14.03
N PRO A 184 35.76 19.16 -13.58
CA PRO A 184 35.09 19.56 -12.36
C PRO A 184 33.59 19.26 -12.45
N ALA A 185 33.00 18.72 -11.38
CA ALA A 185 31.56 18.63 -11.27
C ALA A 185 30.95 20.03 -11.47
N PRO A 186 29.89 20.18 -12.29
CA PRO A 186 29.18 21.44 -12.39
C PRO A 186 28.70 21.81 -11.00
N THR A 187 28.85 23.08 -10.63
CA THR A 187 28.24 23.58 -9.40
C THR A 187 26.72 23.57 -9.63
N PRO A 188 25.94 22.75 -8.91
CA PRO A 188 24.49 22.73 -9.10
C PRO A 188 23.94 24.13 -8.83
N ALA A 189 23.19 24.66 -9.79
CA ALA A 189 22.57 25.97 -9.70
C ALA A 189 21.07 25.83 -9.97
N LEU A 190 20.26 26.31 -9.04
CA LEU A 190 18.82 26.50 -9.24
C LEU A 190 18.59 27.96 -9.62
N VAL A 191 18.21 28.21 -10.87
CA VAL A 191 17.80 29.54 -11.32
C VAL A 191 16.29 29.62 -11.29
N ILE A 192 15.74 30.43 -10.38
CA ILE A 192 14.31 30.74 -10.32
C ILE A 192 14.10 32.04 -11.09
N ASP A 193 13.45 31.94 -12.25
CA ASP A 193 13.06 33.12 -13.05
C ASP A 193 11.70 33.64 -12.58
N ALA A 194 11.70 34.55 -11.62
CA ALA A 194 10.48 35.15 -11.07
C ALA A 194 9.69 36.00 -12.09
N GLY A 195 10.29 36.33 -13.26
CA GLY A 195 9.60 37.02 -14.35
C GLY A 195 8.82 36.08 -15.27
N LYS A 196 9.06 34.77 -15.20
CA LYS A 196 8.31 33.75 -15.95
C LYS A 196 7.24 33.12 -15.07
N ILE A 197 6.08 33.75 -15.06
CA ILE A 197 4.89 33.25 -14.37
C ILE A 197 4.17 32.26 -15.30
N GLY A 198 4.01 31.02 -14.85
CA GLY A 198 3.20 30.01 -15.54
C GLY A 198 1.71 30.12 -15.19
N GLU A 199 0.88 29.23 -15.74
CA GLU A 199 -0.53 29.12 -15.34
C GLU A 199 -0.64 28.80 -13.84
N PRO A 200 -1.67 29.32 -13.14
CA PRO A 200 -1.93 28.97 -11.76
C PRO A 200 -2.05 27.45 -11.59
N MET A 201 -1.40 26.92 -10.56
CA MET A 201 -1.56 25.51 -10.23
C MET A 201 -3.00 25.26 -9.74
N PRO A 202 -3.73 24.30 -10.31
CA PRO A 202 -5.06 23.92 -9.83
C PRO A 202 -4.99 23.54 -8.36
N VAL A 203 -5.92 24.06 -7.56
CA VAL A 203 -5.95 23.77 -6.12
C VAL A 203 -6.25 22.28 -5.87
N GLU A 204 -6.97 21.66 -6.79
CA GLU A 204 -7.42 20.26 -6.79
C GLU A 204 -6.27 19.25 -6.83
N ILE A 205 -5.04 19.68 -7.13
CA ILE A 205 -3.87 18.77 -7.20
C ILE A 205 -3.56 18.11 -5.84
N TYR A 206 -3.99 18.72 -4.73
CA TYR A 206 -3.78 18.19 -3.37
C TYR A 206 -5.04 17.54 -2.77
N SER A 207 -5.95 17.08 -3.64
CA SER A 207 -7.14 16.31 -3.26
C SER A 207 -6.79 14.96 -2.63
N GLN A 208 -7.76 14.38 -1.92
CA GLN A 208 -7.58 13.16 -1.14
C GLN A 208 -8.47 12.03 -1.65
N PHE A 209 -8.09 10.83 -1.23
CA PHE A 209 -8.72 9.58 -1.61
C PHE A 209 -8.96 8.76 -0.35
N ILE A 210 -10.18 8.24 -0.19
CA ILE A 210 -10.54 7.31 0.88
C ILE A 210 -11.28 6.12 0.31
N GLU A 211 -11.07 4.96 0.92
CA GLU A 211 -11.83 3.74 0.65
C GLU A 211 -11.96 2.92 1.93
N HIS A 212 -12.82 1.91 1.91
CA HIS A 212 -13.06 1.00 3.02
C HIS A 212 -11.94 -0.05 3.14
N LEU A 213 -10.70 0.45 3.34
CA LEU A 213 -9.45 -0.31 3.45
C LEU A 213 -8.82 -0.09 4.82
N GLY A 214 -8.44 -1.19 5.48
CA GLY A 214 -7.75 -1.16 6.76
C GLY A 214 -8.51 -0.33 7.79
N ARG A 215 -7.84 0.66 8.38
CA ARG A 215 -8.43 1.59 9.36
C ARG A 215 -8.72 2.99 8.80
N CYS A 216 -8.85 3.13 7.48
CA CYS A 216 -9.13 4.43 6.86
C CYS A 216 -10.51 4.96 7.30
N VAL A 217 -11.56 4.17 7.05
CA VAL A 217 -12.94 4.50 7.47
C VAL A 217 -13.21 3.96 8.87
N TYR A 218 -13.32 2.64 9.04
CA TYR A 218 -13.60 2.02 10.34
C TYR A 218 -12.37 2.01 11.25
N GLY A 219 -12.51 2.52 12.47
CA GLY A 219 -11.38 2.76 13.38
C GLY A 219 -10.56 4.03 13.08
N GLY A 220 -10.92 4.75 12.00
CA GLY A 220 -10.28 6.00 11.57
C GLY A 220 -11.26 7.16 11.53
N ILE A 221 -11.85 7.42 10.35
CA ILE A 221 -12.83 8.50 10.13
C ILE A 221 -14.13 8.24 10.91
N TRP A 222 -14.61 7.00 10.91
CA TRP A 222 -15.81 6.58 11.61
C TRP A 222 -15.51 6.17 13.05
N ALA A 223 -16.31 6.66 13.99
CA ALA A 223 -16.04 6.56 15.43
C ALA A 223 -16.48 5.25 16.08
N GLU A 224 -17.17 4.37 15.35
CA GLU A 224 -17.59 3.06 15.85
C GLU A 224 -16.38 2.25 16.33
N MET A 225 -16.47 1.76 17.56
CA MET A 225 -15.40 1.00 18.21
C MET A 225 -15.62 -0.51 18.13
N LEU A 226 -16.87 -0.96 17.94
CA LEU A 226 -17.19 -2.38 17.92
C LEU A 226 -17.01 -2.97 16.51
N GLU A 227 -16.21 -4.02 16.44
CA GLU A 227 -16.14 -4.89 15.26
C GLU A 227 -17.30 -5.90 15.25
N ASP A 228 -17.63 -6.38 14.05
CA ASP A 228 -18.76 -7.29 13.80
C ASP A 228 -20.05 -6.93 14.57
N ARG A 229 -20.36 -5.63 14.64
CA ARG A 229 -21.44 -5.09 15.47
C ARG A 229 -22.86 -5.48 15.05
N LYS A 230 -22.99 -6.14 13.90
CA LYS A 230 -24.23 -6.70 13.32
C LYS A 230 -24.22 -8.23 13.30
N PHE A 231 -23.25 -8.86 13.97
CA PHE A 231 -23.12 -10.32 14.10
C PHE A 231 -23.17 -11.05 12.75
N TYR A 232 -22.35 -10.62 11.80
CA TYR A 232 -22.14 -11.29 10.53
C TYR A 232 -21.52 -12.68 10.74
N HIS A 233 -20.55 -12.77 11.67
CA HIS A 233 -19.98 -14.05 12.05
C HIS A 233 -20.79 -14.68 13.18
N PRO A 234 -20.99 -16.01 13.14
CA PRO A 234 -21.60 -16.71 14.27
C PRO A 234 -20.68 -16.63 15.49
N ILE A 235 -21.27 -16.37 16.65
CA ILE A 235 -20.58 -16.45 17.95
C ILE A 235 -20.43 -17.92 18.32
N THR A 236 -19.21 -18.36 18.65
CA THR A 236 -18.92 -19.77 18.98
C THR A 236 -18.04 -19.88 20.22
N ALA A 237 -17.96 -21.09 20.80
CA ALA A 237 -17.08 -21.37 21.93
C ALA A 237 -15.57 -21.28 21.57
N ASP A 238 -15.22 -21.49 20.30
CA ASP A 238 -13.85 -21.37 19.81
C ASP A 238 -13.53 -19.89 19.50
N TYR A 239 -13.15 -19.16 20.55
CA TYR A 239 -12.81 -17.74 20.45
C TYR A 239 -11.45 -17.54 19.79
N ALA A 240 -11.48 -17.37 18.47
CA ALA A 240 -10.31 -17.07 17.65
C ALA A 240 -10.69 -16.09 16.52
N PRO A 241 -10.94 -14.80 16.82
CA PRO A 241 -11.43 -13.83 15.83
C PRO A 241 -10.41 -13.47 14.75
N TYR A 242 -9.13 -13.46 15.08
CA TYR A 242 -8.05 -13.04 14.16
C TYR A 242 -7.44 -14.24 13.43
N ARG A 243 -8.13 -14.75 12.39
CA ARG A 243 -7.81 -16.05 11.76
C ARG A 243 -6.73 -16.04 10.67
N SER A 244 -6.21 -14.90 10.22
CA SER A 244 -5.29 -14.88 9.05
C SER A 244 -3.96 -14.13 9.18
N LEU A 245 -3.60 -13.55 10.33
CA LEU A 245 -2.34 -12.79 10.44
C LEU A 245 -1.68 -12.95 11.82
N ARG A 246 -1.29 -14.19 12.18
CA ARG A 246 -0.63 -14.46 13.48
C ARG A 246 0.73 -13.76 13.68
N ASN A 247 1.22 -12.97 12.73
CA ASN A 247 2.45 -12.15 12.82
C ASN A 247 2.31 -10.85 12.00
N SER A 248 1.23 -10.09 12.15
CA SER A 248 1.20 -8.72 11.63
C SER A 248 0.74 -7.75 12.71
N ASP A 249 1.26 -6.53 12.69
CA ASP A 249 0.86 -5.45 13.59
C ASP A 249 -0.62 -5.03 13.42
N PHE A 250 -1.32 -5.55 12.39
CA PHE A 250 -2.70 -5.17 12.03
C PHE A 250 -3.57 -6.39 11.68
N PRO A 251 -3.95 -7.22 12.67
CA PRO A 251 -4.81 -8.37 12.44
C PRO A 251 -6.22 -7.94 11.98
N VAL A 252 -6.82 -8.71 11.08
CA VAL A 252 -8.19 -8.49 10.60
C VAL A 252 -9.11 -9.59 11.14
N VAL A 253 -10.32 -9.21 11.52
CA VAL A 253 -11.35 -10.13 11.99
C VAL A 253 -11.81 -11.07 10.87
N GLY A 254 -11.68 -12.37 11.12
CA GLY A 254 -12.14 -13.46 10.26
C GLY A 254 -13.09 -14.45 10.94
N ALA A 255 -13.43 -14.20 12.21
CA ALA A 255 -14.48 -14.87 12.98
C ALA A 255 -14.97 -13.92 14.08
N SER A 256 -16.12 -14.20 14.71
CA SER A 256 -16.75 -13.27 15.66
C SER A 256 -15.77 -12.76 16.74
N PRO A 257 -15.58 -11.44 16.88
CA PRO A 257 -14.83 -10.79 17.95
C PRO A 257 -15.60 -10.75 19.28
N TRP A 258 -16.86 -11.21 19.28
CA TRP A 258 -17.64 -11.39 20.50
C TRP A 258 -17.28 -12.71 21.18
N GLN A 259 -16.77 -12.62 22.41
CA GLN A 259 -16.44 -13.75 23.27
C GLN A 259 -17.63 -14.12 24.16
N ILE A 260 -17.96 -15.41 24.22
CA ILE A 260 -18.98 -15.92 25.15
C ILE A 260 -18.51 -15.79 26.60
N GLN A 261 -19.41 -15.35 27.47
CA GLN A 261 -19.27 -15.39 28.93
C GLN A 261 -20.25 -16.40 29.51
N GLY A 262 -19.76 -17.32 30.36
CA GLY A 262 -20.60 -18.38 30.95
C GLY A 262 -20.73 -19.62 30.05
N PRO A 263 -21.77 -20.46 30.27
CA PRO A 263 -21.96 -21.71 29.52
C PRO A 263 -22.18 -21.48 28.02
N ALA A 264 -21.37 -22.12 27.18
CA ALA A 264 -21.40 -21.88 25.73
C ALA A 264 -22.66 -22.41 25.02
N ASP A 265 -23.30 -23.43 25.58
CA ASP A 265 -24.58 -23.98 25.10
C ASP A 265 -25.76 -23.00 25.24
N ARG A 266 -25.56 -21.89 25.97
CA ARG A 266 -26.56 -20.84 26.20
C ARG A 266 -26.45 -19.66 25.26
N VAL A 267 -25.49 -19.66 24.33
CA VAL A 267 -25.33 -18.67 23.27
C VAL A 267 -25.44 -19.40 21.93
N THR A 268 -26.52 -19.13 21.19
CA THR A 268 -26.75 -19.70 19.86
C THR A 268 -27.03 -18.61 18.83
N MET A 269 -26.95 -18.94 17.54
CA MET A 269 -27.31 -18.01 16.47
C MET A 269 -28.69 -18.39 15.93
N SER A 270 -29.65 -17.48 16.04
CA SER A 270 -31.01 -17.65 15.52
C SER A 270 -31.12 -17.07 14.12
N SER A 271 -31.65 -17.85 13.17
CA SER A 271 -32.11 -17.34 11.87
C SER A 271 -33.60 -16.99 11.88
N GLU A 272 -34.29 -17.19 13.00
CA GLU A 272 -35.68 -16.77 13.19
C GLU A 272 -35.70 -15.28 13.54
N ALA A 273 -36.30 -14.48 12.65
CA ALA A 273 -36.47 -13.03 12.78
C ALA A 273 -35.18 -12.26 13.17
N PRO A 274 -34.06 -12.41 12.43
CA PRO A 274 -32.85 -11.64 12.72
C PRO A 274 -33.12 -10.14 12.53
N PHE A 275 -32.47 -9.32 13.38
CA PHE A 275 -32.56 -7.86 13.25
C PHE A 275 -32.02 -7.37 11.90
N VAL A 276 -30.89 -7.90 11.47
CA VAL A 276 -30.25 -7.64 10.17
C VAL A 276 -29.35 -8.81 9.81
N GLY A 277 -29.06 -9.01 8.52
CA GLY A 277 -28.17 -10.09 8.08
C GLY A 277 -28.83 -11.47 8.14
N LYS A 278 -28.01 -12.50 8.33
CA LYS A 278 -28.45 -13.92 8.24
C LYS A 278 -28.92 -14.49 9.58
N HIS A 279 -28.48 -13.92 10.70
CA HIS A 279 -28.78 -14.42 12.03
C HIS A 279 -28.57 -13.34 13.11
N THR A 280 -28.97 -13.66 14.34
CA THR A 280 -28.84 -12.83 15.54
C THR A 280 -28.42 -13.71 16.72
N PRO A 281 -27.59 -13.25 17.67
CA PRO A 281 -27.34 -13.98 18.91
C PRO A 281 -28.62 -14.16 19.72
N ARG A 282 -28.89 -15.41 20.13
CA ARG A 282 -29.89 -15.79 21.12
C ARG A 282 -29.16 -16.25 22.38
N ILE A 283 -29.37 -15.53 23.48
CA ILE A 283 -28.66 -15.74 24.73
C ILE A 283 -29.67 -16.04 25.84
N THR A 284 -29.45 -17.12 26.58
CA THR A 284 -30.29 -17.51 27.73
C THR A 284 -29.63 -17.14 29.05
N ALA A 285 -30.45 -17.02 30.11
CA ALA A 285 -30.00 -16.61 31.43
C ALA A 285 -28.77 -17.38 31.93
N GLY A 286 -27.83 -16.67 32.53
CA GLY A 286 -26.56 -17.23 33.05
C GLY A 286 -25.40 -17.21 32.04
N ALA A 287 -25.63 -16.77 30.81
CA ALA A 287 -24.58 -16.53 29.81
C ALA A 287 -24.64 -15.10 29.25
N GLY A 288 -23.62 -14.74 28.48
CA GLY A 288 -23.42 -13.42 27.93
C GLY A 288 -22.42 -13.41 26.79
N ILE A 289 -22.18 -12.22 26.24
CA ILE A 289 -21.15 -11.96 25.24
C ILE A 289 -20.42 -10.66 25.57
N ARG A 290 -19.14 -10.57 25.22
CA ARG A 290 -18.34 -9.35 25.36
C ARG A 290 -17.39 -9.15 24.19
N GLN A 291 -17.05 -7.90 23.90
CA GLN A 291 -15.96 -7.56 22.98
C GLN A 291 -14.78 -6.99 23.77
N LEU A 292 -13.58 -7.45 23.44
CA LEU A 292 -12.33 -7.13 24.13
C LEU A 292 -11.49 -6.12 23.34
N ASP A 293 -10.34 -5.73 23.91
CA ASP A 293 -9.29 -4.94 23.26
C ASP A 293 -9.75 -3.57 22.74
N LEU A 294 -10.65 -2.92 23.50
CA LEU A 294 -11.16 -1.59 23.19
C LEU A 294 -10.21 -0.51 23.74
N GLY A 295 -9.86 0.45 22.89
CA GLY A 295 -9.08 1.63 23.27
C GLY A 295 -9.94 2.69 23.96
N VAL A 296 -9.70 2.93 25.25
CA VAL A 296 -10.37 3.97 26.04
C VAL A 296 -9.40 4.96 26.67
N THR A 297 -9.88 6.15 27.01
CA THR A 297 -9.10 7.22 27.64
C THR A 297 -9.72 7.61 28.97
N ALA A 298 -8.92 7.66 30.04
CA ALA A 298 -9.37 8.01 31.37
C ALA A 298 -10.10 9.35 31.39
N GLY A 299 -11.26 9.39 32.04
CA GLY A 299 -12.13 10.56 32.14
C GLY A 299 -12.93 10.88 30.88
N LYS A 300 -12.78 10.11 29.79
CA LYS A 300 -13.58 10.29 28.57
C LYS A 300 -14.89 9.51 28.68
N ASP A 301 -15.97 10.14 28.20
CA ASP A 301 -17.28 9.52 28.12
C ASP A 301 -17.45 8.73 26.83
N TYR A 302 -18.16 7.62 26.92
CA TYR A 302 -18.53 6.75 25.83
C TYR A 302 -20.03 6.50 25.84
N VAL A 303 -20.63 6.51 24.66
CA VAL A 303 -22.06 6.26 24.45
C VAL A 303 -22.23 5.06 23.54
N GLY A 304 -23.21 4.22 23.87
CA GLY A 304 -23.51 3.05 23.09
C GLY A 304 -24.98 2.68 23.17
N TYR A 305 -25.35 1.65 22.43
CA TYR A 305 -26.67 1.04 22.52
C TYR A 305 -26.65 -0.39 22.01
N LEU A 306 -27.65 -1.16 22.40
CA LEU A 306 -27.96 -2.45 21.80
C LEU A 306 -29.43 -2.50 21.40
N TRP A 307 -29.70 -3.05 20.23
CA TRP A 307 -31.05 -3.50 19.89
C TRP A 307 -31.29 -4.85 20.54
N MET A 308 -32.34 -5.00 21.33
CA MET A 308 -32.65 -6.25 22.02
C MET A 308 -34.14 -6.56 21.99
N GLN A 309 -34.45 -7.85 22.02
CA GLN A 309 -35.82 -8.37 22.09
C GLN A 309 -35.85 -9.56 23.06
N ALA A 310 -36.88 -9.65 23.90
CA ALA A 310 -37.07 -10.85 24.72
C ALA A 310 -37.51 -12.03 23.83
N GLY A 311 -36.87 -13.20 24.00
CA GLY A 311 -37.08 -14.38 23.17
C GLY A 311 -38.35 -15.18 23.46
N GLY A 312 -39.32 -14.60 24.17
CA GLY A 312 -40.62 -15.19 24.55
C GLY A 312 -41.59 -14.13 25.09
N ASP A 313 -42.71 -14.54 25.69
CA ASP A 313 -43.83 -13.62 26.03
C ASP A 313 -43.64 -12.81 27.33
N ARG A 314 -42.47 -12.92 27.98
CA ARG A 314 -42.17 -12.23 29.24
C ARG A 314 -40.88 -11.45 29.10
N SER A 315 -40.77 -10.36 29.85
CA SER A 315 -39.55 -9.57 29.90
C SER A 315 -38.33 -10.41 30.31
N ALA A 316 -37.21 -10.14 29.66
CA ALA A 316 -35.89 -10.64 30.03
C ALA A 316 -35.08 -9.53 30.69
N TYR A 317 -34.00 -9.89 31.39
CA TYR A 317 -33.16 -8.94 32.10
C TYR A 317 -31.72 -9.19 31.73
N VAL A 318 -31.02 -8.08 31.51
CA VAL A 318 -29.64 -8.05 31.05
C VAL A 318 -28.85 -7.14 31.96
N ARG A 319 -27.65 -7.58 32.32
CA ARG A 319 -26.62 -6.71 32.87
C ARG A 319 -25.66 -6.29 31.75
N LEU A 320 -25.59 -5.00 31.47
CA LEU A 320 -24.54 -4.42 30.64
C LEU A 320 -23.40 -3.99 31.54
N THR A 321 -22.17 -4.36 31.19
CA THR A 321 -20.98 -4.07 31.99
C THR A 321 -19.87 -3.56 31.08
N HIS A 322 -19.15 -2.55 31.54
CA HIS A 322 -17.85 -2.21 30.97
C HIS A 322 -16.74 -2.47 31.98
N GLY A 323 -15.53 -2.65 31.49
CA GLY A 323 -14.37 -2.88 32.33
C GLY A 323 -13.09 -2.83 31.54
N ASP A 324 -12.00 -3.16 32.21
CA ASP A 324 -10.66 -3.22 31.64
C ASP A 324 -9.91 -4.48 32.12
N GLU A 325 -8.59 -4.50 31.96
CA GLU A 325 -7.73 -5.58 32.42
C GLU A 325 -7.73 -5.77 33.95
N ASN A 326 -8.17 -4.77 34.71
CA ASN A 326 -8.24 -4.80 36.18
C ASN A 326 -9.58 -5.32 36.69
N GLY A 327 -10.59 -5.43 35.82
CA GLY A 327 -11.89 -6.01 36.15
C GLY A 327 -13.08 -5.25 35.58
N ALA A 328 -14.26 -5.55 36.10
CA ALA A 328 -15.47 -4.79 35.79
C ALA A 328 -15.47 -3.47 36.57
N ASP A 329 -15.90 -2.40 35.93
CA ASP A 329 -16.01 -1.07 36.52
C ASP A 329 -17.46 -0.78 36.89
N GLU A 330 -18.30 -0.37 35.93
CA GLU A 330 -19.73 -0.13 36.13
C GLU A 330 -20.60 -1.20 35.44
N SER A 331 -21.76 -1.47 36.03
CA SER A 331 -22.79 -2.29 35.41
C SER A 331 -24.18 -1.70 35.57
N MET A 332 -25.02 -1.87 34.56
CA MET A 332 -26.42 -1.47 34.57
C MET A 332 -27.34 -2.65 34.25
N GLU A 333 -28.45 -2.74 34.98
CA GLU A 333 -29.51 -3.70 34.68
C GLU A 333 -30.51 -3.07 33.70
N VAL A 334 -30.86 -3.82 32.67
CA VAL A 334 -31.76 -3.42 31.59
C VAL A 334 -32.87 -4.45 31.47
N GLU A 335 -34.12 -3.97 31.56
CA GLU A 335 -35.28 -4.77 31.20
C GLU A 335 -35.44 -4.79 29.67
N VAL A 336 -35.60 -5.98 29.11
CA VAL A 336 -35.85 -6.22 27.69
C VAL A 336 -37.27 -6.73 27.54
N LEU A 337 -38.09 -5.98 26.81
CA LEU A 337 -39.51 -6.27 26.64
C LEU A 337 -39.74 -7.32 25.54
N PRO A 338 -40.85 -8.08 25.61
CA PRO A 338 -41.34 -8.90 24.49
C PRO A 338 -41.86 -8.01 23.35
N GLY A 339 -42.01 -8.59 22.16
CA GLY A 339 -42.48 -7.88 20.96
C GLY A 339 -41.33 -7.64 19.97
N ASP A 340 -41.25 -6.44 19.38
CA ASP A 340 -40.19 -6.08 18.44
C ASP A 340 -38.88 -5.70 19.15
N TYR A 341 -37.77 -5.72 18.40
CA TYR A 341 -36.49 -5.18 18.87
C TYR A 341 -36.61 -3.72 19.31
N GLN A 342 -36.06 -3.41 20.48
CA GLN A 342 -36.00 -2.07 21.04
C GLN A 342 -34.56 -1.64 21.25
N ARG A 343 -34.29 -0.34 21.08
CA ARG A 343 -32.97 0.23 21.29
C ARG A 343 -32.78 0.58 22.75
N HIS A 344 -31.74 0.02 23.37
CA HIS A 344 -31.37 0.24 24.77
C HIS A 344 -30.05 1.02 24.83
N PRO A 345 -30.08 2.35 25.04
CA PRO A 345 -28.88 3.16 25.15
C PRO A 345 -28.17 2.96 26.49
N PHE A 346 -26.86 3.14 26.48
CA PHE A 346 -26.02 3.17 27.67
C PHE A 346 -24.91 4.23 27.52
N ARG A 347 -24.36 4.65 28.65
CA ARG A 347 -23.22 5.58 28.74
C ARG A 347 -22.32 5.14 29.88
N PHE A 348 -21.02 5.32 29.73
CA PHE A 348 -20.06 5.19 30.82
C PHE A 348 -18.91 6.19 30.65
N THR A 349 -18.19 6.47 31.74
CA THR A 349 -16.93 7.22 31.74
C THR A 349 -15.79 6.25 32.00
N ALA A 350 -14.77 6.23 31.15
CA ALA A 350 -13.65 5.32 31.36
C ALA A 350 -12.82 5.76 32.58
N SER A 351 -12.54 4.85 33.49
CA SER A 351 -11.72 5.10 34.69
C SER A 351 -10.22 5.07 34.41
N SER A 352 -9.79 4.40 33.33
CA SER A 352 -8.40 4.22 32.93
C SER A 352 -8.17 4.53 31.45
N THR A 353 -6.90 4.75 31.07
CA THR A 353 -6.47 4.80 29.67
C THR A 353 -5.80 3.48 29.33
N THR A 354 -6.40 2.70 28.44
CA THR A 354 -5.96 1.33 28.11
C THR A 354 -6.43 0.93 26.72
N ASP A 355 -5.75 -0.04 26.10
CA ASP A 355 -6.19 -0.74 24.89
C ASP A 355 -6.83 -2.10 25.20
N LYS A 356 -7.06 -2.41 26.49
CA LYS A 356 -7.63 -3.68 26.98
C LYS A 356 -9.00 -3.53 27.63
N ALA A 357 -9.70 -2.43 27.35
CA ALA A 357 -11.08 -2.28 27.79
C ALA A 357 -12.00 -3.29 27.08
N TRP A 358 -13.14 -3.55 27.71
CA TRP A 358 -14.16 -4.44 27.18
C TRP A 358 -15.56 -3.95 27.55
N VAL A 359 -16.53 -4.28 26.69
CA VAL A 359 -17.96 -4.11 26.97
C VAL A 359 -18.66 -5.46 26.82
N GLY A 360 -19.55 -5.77 27.75
CA GLY A 360 -20.23 -7.05 27.82
C GLY A 360 -21.71 -6.93 28.18
N LEU A 361 -22.45 -7.94 27.76
CA LEU A 361 -23.86 -8.16 28.04
C LEU A 361 -23.98 -9.55 28.68
N GLN A 362 -24.65 -9.64 29.84
CA GLN A 362 -24.98 -10.89 30.49
C GLN A 362 -26.50 -10.98 30.70
N VAL A 363 -27.13 -12.04 30.21
CA VAL A 363 -28.57 -12.28 30.46
C VAL A 363 -28.70 -12.83 31.88
N THR A 364 -29.37 -12.09 32.75
CA THR A 364 -29.60 -12.47 34.16
C THR A 364 -30.93 -13.21 34.33
N ARG A 365 -31.92 -12.94 33.47
CA ARG A 365 -33.23 -13.62 33.48
C ARG A 365 -33.82 -13.73 32.07
N GLY A 366 -34.42 -14.87 31.76
CA GLY A 366 -35.11 -15.11 30.49
C GLY A 366 -34.15 -15.41 29.32
N THR A 367 -34.58 -15.05 28.12
CA THR A 367 -33.84 -15.22 26.86
C THR A 367 -33.88 -13.91 26.09
N VAL A 368 -32.77 -13.52 25.48
CA VAL A 368 -32.64 -12.28 24.72
C VAL A 368 -32.11 -12.57 23.33
N LEU A 369 -32.71 -11.95 22.32
CA LEU A 369 -32.14 -11.82 20.97
C LEU A 369 -31.44 -10.46 20.88
N VAL A 370 -30.23 -10.42 20.34
CA VAL A 370 -29.41 -9.20 20.25
C VAL A 370 -29.28 -8.77 18.78
N GLY A 371 -29.80 -7.61 18.43
CA GLY A 371 -29.79 -7.06 17.08
C GLY A 371 -28.45 -6.45 16.71
N THR A 372 -28.38 -5.12 16.59
CA THR A 372 -27.13 -4.39 16.38
C THR A 372 -26.63 -3.81 17.70
N ALA A 373 -25.32 -3.88 17.94
CA ALA A 373 -24.65 -3.17 19.04
C ALA A 373 -23.89 -1.95 18.50
N SER A 374 -23.56 -0.98 19.34
CA SER A 374 -22.72 0.17 18.98
C SER A 374 -22.03 0.73 20.22
N LEU A 375 -20.80 1.21 20.05
CA LEU A 375 -20.07 1.97 21.05
C LEU A 375 -19.21 3.03 20.36
N MET A 376 -19.34 4.28 20.80
CA MET A 376 -18.58 5.41 20.27
C MET A 376 -18.11 6.32 21.42
N PRO A 377 -16.99 7.04 21.26
CA PRO A 377 -16.67 8.18 22.09
C PRO A 377 -17.83 9.18 22.10
N ALA A 378 -18.21 9.72 23.26
CA ALA A 378 -19.38 10.60 23.39
C ALA A 378 -19.22 11.96 22.69
N ASP A 379 -18.00 12.32 22.32
CA ASP A 379 -17.64 13.53 21.56
C ASP A 379 -17.64 13.31 20.04
N ASN A 380 -18.06 12.15 19.54
CA ASN A 380 -18.25 11.93 18.10
C ASN A 380 -19.22 12.97 17.51
N ILE A 381 -19.02 13.31 16.24
CA ILE A 381 -19.85 14.25 15.47
C ILE A 381 -20.68 13.41 14.50
N ASP A 382 -21.92 13.10 14.88
CA ASP A 382 -22.86 12.30 14.06
C ASP A 382 -22.27 10.97 13.55
N GLY A 383 -21.46 10.32 14.39
CA GLY A 383 -20.76 9.07 14.11
C GLY A 383 -19.33 9.23 13.60
N LEU A 384 -18.91 10.45 13.24
CA LEU A 384 -17.55 10.74 12.80
C LEU A 384 -16.63 11.04 13.99
N ARG A 385 -15.37 10.63 13.86
CA ARG A 385 -14.39 10.74 14.95
C ARG A 385 -13.82 12.16 15.02
N ALA A 386 -14.07 12.85 16.13
CA ALA A 386 -13.80 14.29 16.25
C ALA A 386 -12.32 14.69 16.12
N ASP A 387 -11.41 13.91 16.72
CA ASP A 387 -9.96 14.13 16.62
C ASP A 387 -9.44 13.91 15.19
N THR A 388 -9.91 12.87 14.51
CA THR A 388 -9.59 12.61 13.09
C THR A 388 -10.09 13.74 12.20
N LEU A 389 -11.34 14.20 12.39
CA LEU A 389 -11.89 15.33 11.64
C LEU A 389 -11.07 16.61 11.81
N GLU A 390 -10.60 16.90 13.03
CA GLU A 390 -9.76 18.06 13.30
C GLU A 390 -8.44 18.00 12.51
N LEU A 391 -7.80 16.83 12.44
CA LEU A 391 -6.58 16.63 11.64
C LEU A 391 -6.85 16.73 10.14
N LEU A 392 -7.95 16.15 9.65
CA LEU A 392 -8.29 16.19 8.23
C LEU A 392 -8.61 17.61 7.74
N ARG A 393 -9.26 18.44 8.57
CA ARG A 393 -9.46 19.87 8.27
C ARG A 393 -8.14 20.62 8.06
N GLN A 394 -7.07 20.24 8.75
CA GLN A 394 -5.76 20.88 8.60
C GLN A 394 -5.12 20.59 7.24
N LEU A 395 -5.49 19.49 6.59
CA LEU A 395 -5.01 19.16 5.24
C LEU A 395 -5.55 20.13 4.19
N LYS A 396 -6.73 20.74 4.43
CA LYS A 396 -7.43 21.63 3.48
C LYS A 396 -7.55 21.00 2.10
N ALA A 397 -7.89 19.73 2.09
CA ALA A 397 -8.09 18.98 0.86
C ALA A 397 -9.34 19.52 0.16
N PRO A 398 -9.24 19.99 -1.10
CA PRO A 398 -10.39 20.57 -1.78
C PRO A 398 -11.42 19.52 -2.21
N ILE A 399 -11.00 18.27 -2.41
CA ILE A 399 -11.87 17.17 -2.85
C ILE A 399 -11.49 15.89 -2.10
N TYR A 400 -12.50 15.08 -1.75
CA TYR A 400 -12.33 13.69 -1.36
C TYR A 400 -13.00 12.75 -2.36
N ARG A 401 -12.28 11.71 -2.81
CA ARG A 401 -12.81 10.61 -3.62
C ARG A 401 -13.23 9.42 -2.75
N TRP A 402 -14.46 8.92 -2.93
CA TRP A 402 -15.09 7.76 -2.26
C TRP A 402 -16.08 7.04 -3.22
N PRO A 403 -16.49 5.77 -3.01
CA PRO A 403 -15.94 4.78 -2.08
C PRO A 403 -14.60 4.20 -2.52
N GLY A 404 -14.10 4.64 -3.69
CA GLY A 404 -12.71 4.60 -4.08
C GLY A 404 -12.09 3.21 -4.28
N GLY A 405 -10.96 3.18 -5.01
CA GLY A 405 -10.03 2.05 -5.04
C GLY A 405 -10.66 0.75 -5.50
N ASN A 406 -10.11 -0.37 -5.04
CA ASN A 406 -10.63 -1.68 -5.43
C ASN A 406 -11.99 -1.97 -4.81
N PHE A 407 -12.30 -1.36 -3.65
CA PHE A 407 -13.56 -1.58 -2.94
C PHE A 407 -14.79 -1.28 -3.81
N VAL A 408 -14.78 -0.18 -4.59
CA VAL A 408 -15.92 0.22 -5.42
C VAL A 408 -16.33 -0.85 -6.44
N SER A 409 -15.39 -1.64 -6.94
CA SER A 409 -15.63 -2.63 -8.01
C SER A 409 -16.62 -3.72 -7.62
N GLY A 410 -16.76 -4.02 -6.32
CA GLY A 410 -17.73 -4.98 -5.80
C GLY A 410 -18.75 -4.40 -4.82
N TYR A 411 -18.79 -3.08 -4.67
CA TYR A 411 -19.68 -2.40 -3.73
C TYR A 411 -21.05 -2.10 -4.35
N ASP A 412 -22.12 -2.36 -3.60
CA ASP A 412 -23.48 -1.91 -3.94
C ASP A 412 -23.83 -0.69 -3.07
N TRP A 413 -23.87 0.50 -3.65
CA TRP A 413 -24.15 1.76 -2.95
C TRP A 413 -25.48 1.74 -2.16
N ARG A 414 -26.43 0.89 -2.57
CA ARG A 414 -27.74 0.77 -1.91
C ARG A 414 -27.62 0.09 -0.56
N ASP A 415 -26.60 -0.75 -0.33
CA ASP A 415 -26.36 -1.37 0.98
C ASP A 415 -25.96 -0.30 2.03
N GLY A 416 -25.38 0.82 1.60
CA GLY A 416 -25.02 1.97 2.45
C GLY A 416 -26.13 3.00 2.69
N VAL A 417 -27.39 2.70 2.36
CA VAL A 417 -28.51 3.66 2.38
C VAL A 417 -29.61 3.25 3.35
N GLY A 418 -30.18 4.22 4.06
CA GLY A 418 -31.28 4.03 5.02
C GLY A 418 -30.80 3.93 6.46
N ASP A 419 -31.63 3.37 7.33
CA ASP A 419 -31.31 3.16 8.75
C ASP A 419 -30.01 2.36 8.90
N ARG A 420 -28.97 3.02 9.45
CA ARG A 420 -27.62 2.48 9.63
C ARG A 420 -27.63 1.10 10.27
N ASP A 421 -28.46 0.90 11.29
CA ASP A 421 -28.46 -0.35 12.05
C ASP A 421 -29.10 -1.51 11.25
N ARG A 422 -29.94 -1.19 10.25
CA ARG A 422 -30.61 -2.16 9.36
C ARG A 422 -29.88 -2.41 8.04
N ARG A 423 -28.81 -1.66 7.74
CA ARG A 423 -27.98 -1.89 6.55
C ARG A 423 -27.27 -3.24 6.63
N PRO A 424 -27.28 -4.06 5.56
CA PRO A 424 -26.80 -5.44 5.63
C PRO A 424 -25.28 -5.50 5.78
N PRO A 425 -24.72 -6.27 6.72
CA PRO A 425 -23.29 -6.54 6.73
C PRO A 425 -22.91 -7.47 5.57
N ARG A 426 -21.79 -7.18 4.90
CA ARG A 426 -21.24 -7.96 3.77
C ARG A 426 -19.80 -8.34 4.03
N THR A 427 -19.29 -9.33 3.29
CA THR A 427 -17.83 -9.47 3.15
C THR A 427 -17.31 -8.26 2.38
N ASN A 428 -16.19 -7.69 2.82
CA ASN A 428 -15.53 -6.64 2.05
C ASN A 428 -15.13 -7.20 0.66
N PRO A 429 -15.53 -6.56 -0.46
CA PRO A 429 -15.38 -7.14 -1.79
C PRO A 429 -13.95 -7.15 -2.31
N ALA A 430 -13.07 -6.30 -1.76
CA ALA A 430 -11.69 -6.13 -2.24
C ALA A 430 -10.65 -6.49 -1.17
N TRP A 431 -10.99 -6.28 0.09
CA TRP A 431 -10.08 -6.42 1.22
C TRP A 431 -10.59 -7.47 2.20
N THR A 432 -9.84 -7.70 3.28
CA THR A 432 -10.26 -8.62 4.34
C THR A 432 -11.25 -7.94 5.30
N GLY A 433 -12.11 -8.74 5.93
CA GLY A 433 -13.04 -8.28 6.97
C GLY A 433 -14.49 -8.11 6.50
N VAL A 434 -15.30 -7.54 7.40
CA VAL A 434 -16.72 -7.28 7.21
C VAL A 434 -16.92 -5.82 6.84
N GLU A 435 -17.68 -5.55 5.79
CA GLU A 435 -18.24 -4.24 5.49
C GLU A 435 -19.58 -4.12 6.22
N HIS A 436 -19.63 -3.29 7.26
CA HIS A 436 -20.86 -3.08 8.04
C HIS A 436 -21.89 -2.23 7.30
N ASN A 437 -21.47 -1.47 6.29
CA ASN A 437 -22.25 -0.45 5.59
C ASN A 437 -22.69 0.71 6.49
N ASP A 438 -21.94 0.98 7.56
CA ASP A 438 -22.26 2.05 8.49
C ASP A 438 -21.89 3.44 7.95
N PHE A 439 -20.85 3.49 7.12
CA PHE A 439 -20.40 4.70 6.43
C PHE A 439 -20.80 4.59 4.95
N GLY A 440 -21.93 5.18 4.59
CA GLY A 440 -22.44 5.22 3.22
C GLY A 440 -22.39 6.64 2.65
N MET A 441 -23.15 6.86 1.57
CA MET A 441 -23.15 8.14 0.87
C MET A 441 -23.57 9.32 1.77
N HIS A 442 -24.55 9.13 2.66
CA HIS A 442 -25.01 10.17 3.57
C HIS A 442 -23.90 10.59 4.53
N GLU A 443 -23.24 9.62 5.15
CA GLU A 443 -22.13 9.86 6.07
C GLU A 443 -20.91 10.45 5.33
N PHE A 444 -20.65 10.04 4.09
CA PHE A 444 -19.57 10.58 3.27
C PHE A 444 -19.80 12.05 2.87
N ILE A 445 -21.01 12.42 2.45
CA ILE A 445 -21.33 13.81 2.12
C ILE A 445 -21.20 14.68 3.37
N HIS A 446 -21.76 14.23 4.49
CA HIS A 446 -21.65 14.96 5.75
C HIS A 446 -20.19 15.11 6.22
N PHE A 447 -19.38 14.07 6.04
CA PHE A 447 -17.93 14.14 6.25
C PHE A 447 -17.29 15.24 5.40
N CYS A 448 -17.60 15.32 4.09
CA CYS A 448 -17.07 16.34 3.19
C CYS A 448 -17.47 17.75 3.61
N GLU A 449 -18.73 17.96 3.99
CA GLU A 449 -19.23 19.24 4.54
C GLU A 449 -18.45 19.66 5.79
N LEU A 450 -18.21 18.72 6.71
CA LEU A 450 -17.50 18.99 7.94
C LEU A 450 -16.03 19.34 7.72
N VAL A 451 -15.38 18.81 6.68
CA VAL A 451 -13.98 19.11 6.36
C VAL A 451 -13.80 20.21 5.30
N ASP A 452 -14.89 20.84 4.86
CA ASP A 452 -14.89 21.88 3.81
C ASP A 452 -14.29 21.38 2.49
N ALA A 453 -14.74 20.21 2.03
CA ALA A 453 -14.31 19.58 0.78
C ALA A 453 -15.50 19.28 -0.14
N GLU A 454 -15.26 19.28 -1.44
CA GLU A 454 -16.23 18.80 -2.42
C GLU A 454 -16.20 17.26 -2.50
N PRO A 455 -17.36 16.60 -2.59
CA PRO A 455 -17.42 15.15 -2.75
C PRO A 455 -17.15 14.74 -4.20
N TRP A 456 -16.29 13.72 -4.36
CA TRP A 456 -16.13 12.95 -5.59
C TRP A 456 -16.64 11.54 -5.37
N ILE A 457 -17.74 11.17 -6.03
CA ILE A 457 -18.32 9.82 -5.96
C ILE A 457 -17.85 8.97 -7.14
N THR A 458 -17.34 7.77 -6.87
CA THR A 458 -16.96 6.79 -7.89
C THR A 458 -18.07 5.75 -8.05
N VAL A 459 -18.57 5.56 -9.27
CA VAL A 459 -19.59 4.53 -9.55
C VAL A 459 -18.94 3.18 -9.84
N ASN A 460 -19.61 2.12 -9.39
CA ASN A 460 -19.17 0.74 -9.62
C ASN A 460 -19.34 0.32 -11.09
N THR A 461 -18.24 -0.06 -11.74
CA THR A 461 -18.23 -0.64 -13.10
C THR A 461 -17.67 -2.07 -13.15
N GLY A 462 -17.41 -2.70 -12.01
CA GLY A 462 -16.96 -4.09 -11.90
C GLY A 462 -18.15 -5.05 -11.96
N PHE A 463 -18.94 -5.11 -10.89
CA PHE A 463 -20.22 -5.85 -10.86
C PHE A 463 -21.45 -4.97 -11.09
N GLY A 464 -21.28 -3.65 -11.06
CA GLY A 464 -22.34 -2.67 -11.36
C GLY A 464 -22.60 -2.51 -12.86
N ASP A 465 -23.74 -1.91 -13.19
CA ASP A 465 -24.12 -1.55 -14.55
C ASP A 465 -24.47 -0.05 -14.68
N ALA A 466 -24.65 0.41 -15.92
CA ALA A 466 -25.00 1.81 -16.19
C ALA A 466 -26.34 2.23 -15.56
N TYR A 467 -27.27 1.28 -15.34
CA TYR A 467 -28.54 1.57 -14.68
C TYR A 467 -28.34 1.86 -13.19
N SER A 468 -27.52 1.06 -12.51
CA SER A 468 -27.15 1.27 -11.11
C SER A 468 -26.41 2.59 -10.91
N ALA A 469 -25.46 2.91 -11.80
CA ALA A 469 -24.74 4.18 -11.79
C ALA A 469 -25.67 5.39 -12.01
N ALA A 470 -26.61 5.29 -12.96
CA ALA A 470 -27.60 6.35 -13.19
C ALA A 470 -28.53 6.53 -11.98
N ALA A 471 -28.93 5.43 -11.33
CA ALA A 471 -29.74 5.48 -10.11
C ALA A 471 -28.97 6.09 -8.93
N GLU A 472 -27.66 5.84 -8.81
CA GLU A 472 -26.79 6.47 -7.81
C GLU A 472 -26.70 7.98 -8.02
N LEU A 473 -26.50 8.40 -9.26
CA LEU A 473 -26.49 9.82 -9.65
C LEU A 473 -27.84 10.49 -9.36
N GLU A 474 -28.95 9.84 -9.71
CA GLU A 474 -30.29 10.33 -9.41
C GLU A 474 -30.56 10.38 -7.90
N TYR A 475 -30.06 9.41 -7.14
CA TYR A 475 -30.16 9.43 -5.67
C TYR A 475 -29.41 10.63 -5.10
N ALA A 476 -28.21 10.91 -5.59
CA ALA A 476 -27.40 12.02 -5.10
C ALA A 476 -27.97 13.40 -5.51
N ASN A 477 -28.37 13.55 -6.78
CA ASN A 477 -28.61 14.86 -7.38
C ASN A 477 -30.04 15.09 -7.91
N GLY A 478 -30.89 14.06 -7.94
CA GLY A 478 -32.26 14.18 -8.43
C GLY A 478 -33.17 15.01 -7.51
N PRO A 479 -34.22 15.65 -8.04
CA PRO A 479 -35.20 16.38 -7.24
C PRO A 479 -35.98 15.43 -6.31
N ALA A 480 -36.49 15.94 -5.20
CA ALA A 480 -37.13 15.13 -4.16
C ALA A 480 -38.38 14.36 -4.61
N ASP A 481 -38.95 14.67 -5.78
CA ASP A 481 -40.10 13.98 -6.38
C ASP A 481 -39.72 12.88 -7.40
N SER A 482 -38.44 12.79 -7.76
CA SER A 482 -37.91 11.72 -8.62
C SER A 482 -37.87 10.37 -7.88
N PRO A 483 -37.85 9.22 -8.57
CA PRO A 483 -37.76 7.90 -7.94
C PRO A 483 -36.66 7.77 -6.88
N GLN A 484 -35.43 8.16 -7.20
CA GLN A 484 -34.30 8.05 -6.24
C GLN A 484 -34.20 9.27 -5.32
N GLY A 485 -34.58 10.46 -5.77
CA GLY A 485 -34.66 11.64 -4.92
C GLY A 485 -35.68 11.49 -3.79
N ARG A 486 -36.84 10.85 -4.04
CA ARG A 486 -37.81 10.47 -2.98
C ARG A 486 -37.20 9.52 -1.96
N ARG A 487 -36.36 8.58 -2.39
CA ARG A 487 -35.66 7.67 -1.47
C ARG A 487 -34.65 8.44 -0.61
N ARG A 488 -33.87 9.34 -1.20
CA ARG A 488 -32.94 10.22 -0.46
C ARG A 488 -33.69 11.07 0.57
N ALA A 489 -34.81 11.68 0.17
CA ALA A 489 -35.68 12.47 1.03
C ALA A 489 -36.25 11.64 2.20
N ALA A 490 -36.74 10.43 1.92
CA ALA A 490 -37.24 9.51 2.95
C ALA A 490 -36.15 9.05 3.93
N ASN A 491 -34.89 9.05 3.50
CA ASN A 491 -33.73 8.77 4.34
C ASN A 491 -33.18 10.02 5.06
N GLY A 492 -33.94 11.11 5.10
CA GLY A 492 -33.62 12.29 5.92
C GLY A 492 -32.94 13.44 5.19
N HIS A 493 -32.71 13.35 3.88
CA HIS A 493 -32.07 14.42 3.11
C HIS A 493 -32.88 14.81 1.86
N PRO A 494 -33.88 15.71 1.99
CA PRO A 494 -34.74 16.07 0.87
C PRO A 494 -34.02 16.81 -0.25
N GLU A 495 -33.10 17.71 0.08
CA GLU A 495 -32.36 18.49 -0.92
C GLU A 495 -31.36 17.61 -1.69
N PRO A 496 -31.10 17.90 -2.98
CA PRO A 496 -29.99 17.27 -3.71
C PRO A 496 -28.63 17.59 -3.07
N TYR A 497 -27.70 16.65 -3.07
CA TYR A 497 -26.34 16.88 -2.57
C TYR A 497 -25.49 17.78 -3.48
N GLY A 498 -25.82 17.83 -4.78
CA GLY A 498 -25.09 18.66 -5.74
C GLY A 498 -23.68 18.15 -6.06
N VAL A 499 -23.47 16.83 -6.04
CA VAL A 499 -22.17 16.19 -6.32
C VAL A 499 -21.73 16.51 -7.75
N LYS A 500 -20.59 17.20 -7.89
CA LYS A 500 -20.03 17.68 -9.17
C LYS A 500 -19.05 16.68 -9.78
N PHE A 501 -18.26 16.00 -8.96
CA PHE A 501 -17.19 15.12 -9.41
C PHE A 501 -17.64 13.66 -9.37
N TRP A 502 -17.52 12.98 -10.51
CA TRP A 502 -17.90 11.58 -10.68
C TRP A 502 -16.78 10.79 -11.32
N GLY A 503 -16.41 9.67 -10.71
CA GLY A 503 -15.45 8.70 -11.25
C GLY A 503 -16.18 7.52 -11.87
N VAL A 504 -15.78 7.10 -13.06
CA VAL A 504 -16.36 5.92 -13.73
C VAL A 504 -15.42 4.74 -13.53
N GLY A 505 -15.73 3.89 -12.57
CA GLY A 505 -14.91 2.71 -12.25
C GLY A 505 -13.61 3.00 -11.50
N ASN A 506 -12.78 1.97 -11.39
CA ASN A 506 -11.46 2.05 -10.80
C ASN A 506 -10.46 1.21 -11.62
N GLU A 507 -9.28 1.77 -11.91
CA GLU A 507 -8.16 1.08 -12.57
C GLU A 507 -8.52 0.36 -13.88
N MET A 508 -9.36 1.01 -14.71
CA MET A 508 -9.74 0.52 -16.03
C MET A 508 -8.67 0.91 -17.07
N TYR A 509 -7.51 0.24 -17.06
CA TYR A 509 -6.38 0.49 -17.98
C TYR A 509 -6.34 -0.44 -19.19
#